data_AF-M1BA67-F1
#
_entry.id   AF-M1BA67-F1
#
_cell.length_a   1.000
_cell.length_b   1.000
_cell.length_c   1.000
_cell.angle_alpha   90.00
_cell.angle_beta   90.00
_cell.angle_gamma   90.00
#
_symmetry.space_group_name_H-M   'P 1'
#
loop_
_entity.id
_entity.type
_entity.pdbx_description
1 polymer ?
#
loop_
_entity_poly.entity_id
_entity_poly.type
_entity_poly.pdbx_seq_one_letter_code
_entity_poly.pdbx_strand_id
1 'polypeptide(L)'
;MSTTPAPLSPKFVPAEKSGITSVSKSDGFKFSLVSYNILAQAYVKGDLFPHSPGPCLKWKARSQAILTVLKSLGADFLCLQVWIF
;
A
#
# COMPACT_ATOMS: atom_id res chain seq x y z
N MET A 1 -4.96 15.21 23.89
CA MET A 1 -4.60 13.78 23.84
C MET A 1 -4.78 13.30 22.40
N SER A 2 -3.72 13.28 21.60
CA SER A 2 -3.80 12.79 20.21
C SER A 2 -3.36 11.33 20.19
N THR A 3 -4.32 10.42 20.16
CA THR A 3 -4.08 9.00 19.92
C THR A 3 -3.66 8.83 18.46
N THR A 4 -2.36 8.81 18.20
CA THR A 4 -1.85 8.42 16.87
C THR A 4 -2.28 6.97 16.62
N PRO A 5 -3.15 6.69 15.64
CA PRO A 5 -3.56 5.33 15.35
C PRO A 5 -2.32 4.51 14.96
N ALA A 6 -2.19 3.30 15.53
CA ALA A 6 -1.15 2.39 15.11
C ALA A 6 -1.29 2.10 13.60
N PRO A 7 -0.17 1.89 12.87
CA PRO A 7 -0.22 1.52 11.46
C PRO A 7 -1.10 0.28 11.29
N LEU A 8 -2.09 0.34 10.40
CA LEU A 8 -2.90 -0.81 10.06
C LEU A 8 -2.00 -1.82 9.33
N SER A 9 -1.55 -2.86 10.03
CA SER A 9 -0.88 -4.00 9.41
C SER A 9 -1.95 -4.91 8.77
N PRO A 10 -1.99 -5.02 7.43
CA PRO A 10 -2.96 -5.91 6.80
C PRO A 10 -2.62 -7.35 7.15
N LYS A 11 -3.65 -8.14 7.46
CA LYS A 11 -3.49 -9.60 7.61
C LYS A 11 -3.43 -10.22 6.22
N PHE A 12 -2.23 -10.58 5.76
CA PHE A 12 -2.05 -11.30 4.51
C PHE A 12 -2.72 -12.68 4.59
N VAL A 13 -3.56 -13.00 3.62
CA VAL A 13 -4.19 -14.31 3.49
C VAL A 13 -3.48 -15.03 2.33
N PRO A 14 -3.07 -16.30 2.51
CA PRO A 14 -2.47 -17.08 1.44
C PRO A 14 -3.39 -17.09 0.21
N ALA A 15 -2.84 -16.76 -0.96
CA ALA A 15 -3.56 -16.78 -2.23
C ALA A 15 -3.72 -18.19 -2.82
N GLU A 16 -3.39 -19.25 -2.06
CA GLU A 16 -3.46 -20.65 -2.49
C GLU A 16 -4.90 -21.01 -2.89
N LYS A 17 -5.20 -20.90 -4.18
CA LYS A 17 -6.36 -21.52 -4.79
C LYS A 17 -5.97 -22.96 -5.09
N SER A 18 -6.82 -23.92 -4.70
CA SER A 18 -6.59 -25.38 -4.78
C SER A 18 -6.50 -25.95 -6.22
N GLY A 19 -5.87 -25.27 -7.17
CA GLY A 19 -5.95 -25.63 -8.59
C GLY A 19 -4.82 -25.17 -9.51
N ILE A 20 -3.68 -24.69 -9.00
CA ILE A 20 -2.49 -24.51 -9.86
C ILE A 20 -1.65 -25.79 -9.79
N THR A 21 -2.16 -26.85 -10.44
CA THR A 21 -1.45 -28.12 -10.64
C THR A 21 -0.60 -28.05 -11.90
N SER A 22 0.54 -27.35 -11.87
CA SER A 22 1.57 -27.54 -12.89
C SER A 22 2.96 -27.04 -12.50
N VAL A 23 3.42 -27.31 -11.27
CA VAL A 23 4.87 -27.33 -11.01
C VAL A 23 5.19 -28.49 -10.06
N SER A 24 5.79 -29.54 -10.62
CA SER A 24 6.43 -30.61 -9.86
C SER A 24 7.56 -30.04 -8.99
N LYS A 25 7.39 -30.09 -7.67
CA LYS A 25 8.43 -30.16 -6.62
C LYS A 25 9.79 -29.47 -6.90
N SER A 26 9.91 -28.25 -6.42
CA SER A 26 10.95 -27.83 -5.46
C SER A 26 10.28 -26.80 -4.53
N ASP A 27 10.71 -26.69 -3.28
CA ASP A 27 10.27 -25.59 -2.41
C ASP A 27 10.71 -24.28 -3.07
N GLY A 28 9.84 -23.71 -3.90
CA GLY A 28 10.14 -22.51 -4.65
C GLY A 28 10.46 -21.34 -3.72
N PHE A 29 11.23 -20.38 -4.22
CA PHE A 29 11.53 -19.16 -3.48
C PHE A 29 10.23 -18.39 -3.20
N LYS A 30 9.89 -18.24 -1.93
CA LYS A 30 8.75 -17.44 -1.48
C LYS A 30 9.18 -15.98 -1.37
N PHE A 31 8.47 -15.10 -2.03
CA PHE A 31 8.65 -13.66 -1.92
C PHE A 31 7.30 -12.96 -1.84
N SER A 32 7.34 -11.74 -1.33
CA SER A 32 6.19 -10.86 -1.20
C SER A 32 6.34 -9.66 -2.14
N LEU A 33 5.27 -9.39 -2.89
CA LEU A 33 5.18 -8.27 -3.81
C LEU A 33 3.97 -7.41 -3.43
N VAL A 34 4.21 -6.11 -3.30
CA VAL A 34 3.15 -5.13 -3.07
C VAL A 34 3.13 -4.16 -4.24
N SER A 35 1.94 -3.98 -4.83
CA SER A 35 1.66 -2.88 -5.74
C SER A 35 0.80 -1.84 -5.02
N TYR A 36 1.24 -0.59 -5.00
CA TYR A 36 0.56 0.47 -4.26
C TYR A 36 0.53 1.78 -5.05
N ASN A 37 -0.67 2.32 -5.30
CA ASN A 37 -0.81 3.64 -5.89
C ASN A 37 -0.70 4.72 -4.80
N ILE A 38 0.38 5.49 -4.83
CA ILE A 38 0.68 6.51 -3.83
C ILE A 38 -0.03 7.84 -4.08
N LEU A 39 -0.79 7.97 -5.18
CA LEU A 39 -1.47 9.19 -5.63
C LEU A 39 -0.52 10.40 -5.66
N ALA A 40 0.02 10.72 -6.83
CA ALA A 40 0.98 11.82 -6.95
C ALA A 40 0.38 13.17 -6.51
N GLN A 41 1.25 14.04 -5.96
CA GLN A 41 0.85 15.33 -5.43
C GLN A 41 0.14 16.22 -6.47
N ALA A 42 0.47 16.09 -7.76
CA ALA A 42 -0.15 16.82 -8.85
C ALA A 42 -1.66 16.52 -9.02
N TYR A 43 -2.13 15.36 -8.54
CA TYR A 43 -3.53 14.95 -8.62
C TYR A 43 -4.33 15.24 -7.34
N VAL A 44 -3.67 15.81 -6.32
CA VAL A 44 -4.35 16.20 -5.09
C VAL A 44 -5.03 17.54 -5.31
N LYS A 45 -6.30 17.50 -5.69
CA LYS A 45 -7.18 18.66 -5.73
C LYS A 45 -8.21 18.52 -4.62
N GLY A 46 -8.39 19.55 -3.79
CA GLY A 46 -9.33 19.51 -2.66
C GLY A 46 -10.74 19.09 -3.08
N ASP A 47 -11.18 19.57 -4.26
CA ASP A 47 -12.49 19.27 -4.83
C ASP A 47 -12.68 17.79 -5.20
N LEU A 48 -11.58 17.07 -5.50
CA LEU A 48 -11.63 15.62 -5.77
C LEU A 48 -11.72 14.79 -4.49
N PHE A 49 -11.45 15.40 -3.33
CA PHE A 49 -11.43 14.75 -2.02
C PHE A 49 -12.23 15.57 -0.98
N PRO A 50 -13.53 15.83 -1.19
CA PRO A 50 -14.32 16.76 -0.37
C PRO A 50 -14.49 16.28 1.09
N HIS A 51 -14.40 14.96 1.32
CA HIS A 51 -14.50 14.36 2.65
C HIS A 51 -13.14 14.26 3.37
N SER A 52 -12.04 14.55 2.67
CA SER A 52 -10.70 14.51 3.26
C SER A 52 -10.34 15.88 3.83
N PRO A 53 -9.97 15.98 5.12
CA PRO A 53 -9.51 17.24 5.69
C PRO A 53 -8.29 17.79 4.92
N GLY A 54 -8.30 19.08 4.61
CA GLY A 54 -7.22 19.74 3.86
C GLY A 54 -5.79 19.49 4.39
N PRO A 55 -5.54 19.44 5.71
CA PRO A 55 -4.23 19.08 6.25
C PRO A 55 -3.75 17.68 5.87
N CYS A 56 -4.68 16.72 5.73
CA CYS A 56 -4.38 15.34 5.32
C CYS A 56 -4.00 15.24 3.84
N LEU A 57 -4.38 16.22 3.02
CA LEU A 57 -4.05 16.28 1.60
C LEU A 57 -2.66 16.88 1.32
N LYS A 58 -2.06 17.56 2.31
CA LYS A 58 -0.71 18.15 2.16
C LYS A 58 0.35 17.05 2.02
N TRP A 59 1.25 17.21 1.05
CA TRP A 59 2.33 16.26 0.77
C TRP A 59 3.12 15.85 2.01
N LYS A 60 3.44 16.79 2.91
CA LYS A 60 4.18 16.52 4.15
C LYS A 60 3.47 15.51 5.05
N ALA A 61 2.15 15.62 5.21
CA ALA A 61 1.37 14.67 6.00
C ALA A 61 1.21 13.33 5.25
N ARG A 62 0.89 13.40 3.95
CA ARG A 62 0.68 12.21 3.10
C ARG A 62 1.91 11.34 2.97
N SER A 63 3.07 11.93 2.69
CA SER A 63 4.33 11.19 2.52
C SER A 63 4.74 10.44 3.79
N GLN A 64 4.53 11.03 4.97
CA GLN A 64 4.76 10.35 6.24
C GLN A 64 3.79 9.18 6.43
N ALA A 65 2.50 9.37 6.13
CA ALA A 65 1.52 8.31 6.20
C ALA A 65 1.82 7.16 5.22
N ILE A 66 2.17 7.48 3.96
CA ILE A 66 2.57 6.51 2.94
C ILE A 66 3.80 5.72 3.42
N LEU A 67 4.82 6.40 3.92
CA LEU A 67 6.04 5.74 4.42
C LEU A 67 5.73 4.76 5.56
N THR A 68 4.86 5.16 6.49
CA THR A 68 4.41 4.32 7.59
C THR A 68 3.70 3.07 7.09
N VAL A 69 2.80 3.21 6.10
CA VAL A 69 2.11 2.08 5.48
C VAL A 69 3.09 1.16 4.77
N LEU A 70 3.95 1.68 3.89
CA LEU A 70 4.91 0.86 3.12
C LEU A 70 5.85 0.06 4.02
N LYS A 71 6.32 0.65 5.13
CA LYS A 71 7.13 -0.06 6.14
C LYS A 71 6.35 -1.16 6.84
N SER A 72 5.08 -0.95 7.15
CA SER A 72 4.25 -1.93 7.84
C SER A 72 3.87 -3.14 6.98
N LEU A 73 3.98 -3.05 5.65
CA LEU A 73 3.64 -4.13 4.73
C LEU A 73 4.70 -5.24 4.70
N GLY A 74 5.95 -4.94 5.08
CA GLY A 74 7.02 -5.95 5.17
C GLY A 74 7.29 -6.69 3.86
N ALA A 75 7.11 -6.03 2.71
CA ALA A 75 7.24 -6.65 1.40
C ALA A 75 8.70 -6.66 0.90
N ASP A 76 9.09 -7.73 0.19
CA ASP A 76 10.40 -7.85 -0.46
C ASP A 76 10.52 -6.91 -1.67
N PHE A 77 9.41 -6.74 -2.41
CA PHE A 77 9.32 -5.86 -3.56
C PHE A 77 8.15 -4.90 -3.44
N LEU A 78 8.41 -3.61 -3.73
CA LEU A 78 7.42 -2.54 -3.74
C LEU A 78 7.33 -1.91 -5.14
N CYS A 79 6.16 -2.02 -5.77
CA CYS A 79 5.85 -1.38 -7.05
C CYS A 79 4.90 -0.19 -6.80
N LEU A 80 5.43 1.04 -6.88
CA LEU A 80 4.66 2.25 -6.62
C LEU A 80 4.11 2.86 -7.90
N GLN A 81 2.82 3.17 -7.91
CA GLN A 81 2.16 3.86 -9.02
C GLN A 81 1.82 5.31 -8.63
N VAL A 82 1.93 6.20 -9.61
CA VAL A 82 1.66 7.64 -9.47
C VAL A 82 0.55 8.14 -10.40
N TRP A 83 0.10 7.30 -11.34
CA TRP A 83 -0.88 7.62 -12.38
C TRP A 83 -2.20 6.86 -12.18
N ILE A 84 -3.31 7.51 -12.54
CA ILE A 84 -4.59 6.90 -12.88
C ILE A 84 -4.78 7.22 -14.36
N PHE A 85 -4.67 6.21 -15.23
CA PHE A 85 -5.25 6.18 -16.57
C PHE A 85 -5.79 4.78 -16.80
#